data_AF-A0A7V2YZG1-F1
#
_entry.id   AF-A0A7V2YZG1-F1
#
_cell.length_a   1.000
_cell.length_b   1.000
_cell.length_c   1.000
_cell.angle_alpha   90.00
_cell.angle_beta   90.00
_cell.angle_gamma   90.00
#
_symmetry.space_group_name_H-M   'P 1'
#
loop_
_entity.id
_entity.type
_entity.pdbx_description
1 polymer ?
#
loop_
_entity_poly.entity_id
_entity_poly.type
_entity_poly.pdbx_seq_one_letter_code
_entity_poly.pdbx_strand_id
1 'polypeptide(L)'
;MSEHITHVAVFEDSTRIGLSTGRLPKAFHQVLDQHWELARFASASRSGDRHSIPLLKFLKEKWPARRAGDYVEEKLAFLLGWRTHQAADRRFKPVYRELQPEHYAKAANPDTSAPSDVSVLHDAIVYREVYGNGEYAPYPPGLLEDRMTSFAASKALEPASTMDLFGSVFQRGLLELHPANQTPETAPKVFQRFYVDIQRYSEKWAAADPRELLNYIYAPNFYDPGDPLIQLARALQRKLPPPKISFDEAYAAARRGSQYAQSVRMGVKYLLAAGDFWDGRIGEKQLFEAFDLGKSHLEGGTEQ
;
A
#
# COMPACT_ATOMS: atom_id res chain seq x y z
N MET A 1 7.27 3.45 -9.78
CA MET A 1 6.33 3.37 -8.63
C MET A 1 7.16 3.34 -7.36
N SER A 2 7.25 4.46 -6.64
CA SER A 2 7.73 4.45 -5.25
C SER A 2 6.61 3.97 -4.33
N GLU A 3 6.94 3.50 -3.13
CA GLU A 3 6.01 3.10 -2.06
C GLU A 3 5.13 1.88 -2.32
N HIS A 4 5.46 1.05 -3.33
CA HIS A 4 4.61 -0.09 -3.67
C HIS A 4 4.54 -1.09 -2.50
N ILE A 5 5.68 -1.45 -1.94
CA ILE A 5 5.78 -2.45 -0.85
C ILE A 5 5.09 -1.91 0.41
N THR A 6 5.34 -0.64 0.73
CA THR A 6 4.76 0.05 1.87
C THR A 6 3.23 0.12 1.77
N HIS A 7 2.68 0.49 0.62
CA HIS A 7 1.24 0.58 0.43
C HIS A 7 0.55 -0.78 0.49
N VAL A 8 1.14 -1.79 -0.14
CA VAL A 8 0.65 -3.17 -0.06
C VAL A 8 0.67 -3.66 1.38
N ALA A 9 1.74 -3.41 2.13
CA ALA A 9 1.83 -3.78 3.54
C ALA A 9 0.76 -3.11 4.41
N VAL A 10 0.52 -1.81 4.22
CA VAL A 10 -0.55 -1.09 4.94
C VAL A 10 -1.92 -1.68 4.62
N PHE A 11 -2.20 -2.00 3.35
CA PHE A 11 -3.43 -2.69 2.97
C PHE A 11 -3.56 -4.02 3.68
N GLU A 12 -2.55 -4.88 3.61
CA GLU A 12 -2.68 -6.23 4.15
C GLU A 12 -2.83 -6.22 5.67
N ASP A 13 -2.05 -5.39 6.37
CA ASP A 13 -2.10 -5.27 7.83
C ASP A 13 -3.43 -4.69 8.29
N SER A 14 -3.89 -3.60 7.67
CA SER A 14 -5.19 -3.00 8.01
C SER A 14 -6.35 -3.95 7.71
N THR A 15 -6.27 -4.72 6.63
CA THR A 15 -7.31 -5.68 6.25
C THR A 15 -7.34 -6.88 7.19
N ARG A 16 -6.19 -7.48 7.51
CA ARG A 16 -6.11 -8.58 8.50
C ARG A 16 -6.66 -8.15 9.85
N ILE A 17 -6.27 -6.97 10.32
CA ILE A 17 -6.79 -6.40 11.57
C ILE A 17 -8.31 -6.18 11.45
N GLY A 18 -8.78 -5.51 10.40
CA GLY A 18 -10.20 -5.24 10.17
C GLY A 18 -11.06 -6.51 10.18
N LEU A 19 -10.63 -7.55 9.46
CA LEU A 19 -11.29 -8.86 9.43
C LEU A 19 -11.31 -9.52 10.81
N SER A 20 -10.21 -9.42 11.58
CA SER A 20 -10.11 -10.01 12.92
C SER A 20 -11.06 -9.37 13.94
N THR A 21 -11.52 -8.13 13.71
CA THR A 21 -12.41 -7.44 14.64
C THR A 21 -13.84 -8.00 14.65
N GLY A 22 -14.24 -8.71 13.59
CA GLY A 22 -15.64 -9.11 13.37
C GLY A 22 -16.61 -7.94 13.12
N ARG A 23 -16.11 -6.70 12.97
CA ARG A 23 -16.92 -5.49 12.75
C ARG A 23 -17.19 -5.21 11.27
N LEU A 24 -16.49 -5.88 10.35
CA LEU A 24 -16.70 -5.71 8.91
C LEU A 24 -17.93 -6.49 8.42
N PRO A 25 -18.68 -5.97 7.42
CA PRO A 25 -19.80 -6.68 6.85
C PRO A 25 -19.40 -8.02 6.23
N LYS A 26 -20.31 -9.01 6.23
CA LYS A 26 -20.09 -10.31 5.58
C LYS A 26 -19.67 -10.19 4.11
N ALA A 27 -20.21 -9.19 3.40
CA ALA A 27 -19.83 -8.89 2.02
C ALA A 27 -18.33 -8.61 1.89
N PHE A 28 -17.75 -7.87 2.84
CA PHE A 28 -16.34 -7.50 2.81
C PHE A 28 -15.46 -8.72 3.09
N HIS A 29 -15.84 -9.55 4.06
CA HIS A 29 -15.18 -10.84 4.29
C HIS A 29 -15.17 -11.69 3.03
N GLN A 30 -16.32 -11.83 2.36
CA GLN A 30 -16.44 -12.65 1.16
C GLN A 30 -15.51 -12.15 0.04
N VAL A 31 -15.54 -10.84 -0.27
CA VAL A 31 -14.72 -10.33 -1.39
C VAL A 31 -13.25 -10.31 -1.07
N LEU A 32 -12.86 -10.09 0.18
CA LEU A 32 -11.45 -10.09 0.57
C LEU A 32 -10.88 -11.52 0.59
N ASP A 33 -11.69 -12.53 0.90
CA ASP A 33 -11.30 -13.94 0.78
C ASP A 33 -11.12 -14.37 -0.68
N GLN A 34 -12.04 -13.97 -1.55
CA GLN A 34 -12.07 -14.42 -2.96
C GLN A 34 -11.17 -13.59 -3.89
N HIS A 35 -11.03 -12.29 -3.61
CA HIS A 35 -10.40 -11.31 -4.51
C HIS A 35 -9.25 -10.54 -3.81
N TRP A 36 -8.54 -11.20 -2.88
CA TRP A 36 -7.42 -10.60 -2.14
C TRP A 36 -6.37 -9.96 -3.06
N GLU A 37 -5.96 -10.66 -4.12
CA GLU A 37 -4.96 -10.20 -5.08
C GLU A 37 -5.39 -8.92 -5.80
N LEU A 38 -6.68 -8.82 -6.13
CA LEU A 38 -7.23 -7.62 -6.77
C LEU A 38 -7.27 -6.44 -5.81
N ALA A 39 -7.67 -6.67 -4.56
CA ALA A 39 -7.61 -5.63 -3.51
C ALA A 39 -6.15 -5.19 -3.26
N ARG A 40 -5.21 -6.13 -3.23
CA ARG A 40 -3.77 -5.86 -3.13
C ARG A 40 -3.30 -4.99 -4.28
N PHE A 41 -3.64 -5.33 -5.52
CA PHE A 41 -3.32 -4.51 -6.69
C PHE A 41 -3.91 -3.09 -6.59
N ALA A 42 -5.16 -2.98 -6.15
CA ALA A 42 -5.83 -1.70 -5.95
C ALA A 42 -5.16 -0.84 -4.87
N SER A 43 -4.53 -1.46 -3.86
CA SER A 43 -3.79 -0.74 -2.82
C SER A 43 -2.54 0.00 -3.31
N ALA A 44 -2.09 -0.30 -4.52
CA ALA A 44 -1.02 0.43 -5.21
C ALA A 44 -1.53 1.30 -6.37
N SER A 45 -2.85 1.46 -6.51
CA SER A 45 -3.49 2.19 -7.62
C SER A 45 -3.91 3.60 -7.21
N ARG A 46 -3.63 4.59 -8.06
CA ARG A 46 -3.87 6.02 -7.79
C ARG A 46 -5.32 6.47 -8.04
N SER A 47 -5.67 7.68 -7.57
CA SER A 47 -6.85 8.47 -8.00
C SER A 47 -8.24 8.08 -7.48
N GLY A 48 -8.38 7.64 -6.22
CA GLY A 48 -9.66 7.11 -5.70
C GLY A 48 -10.62 8.08 -5.01
N ASP A 49 -10.16 9.27 -4.62
CA ASP A 49 -10.91 10.14 -3.70
C ASP A 49 -12.28 10.53 -4.26
N ARG A 50 -12.33 10.91 -5.53
CA ARG A 50 -13.56 11.37 -6.20
C ARG A 50 -14.61 10.26 -6.39
N HIS A 51 -14.18 9.00 -6.46
CA HIS A 51 -15.03 7.89 -6.88
C HIS A 51 -15.42 6.96 -5.72
N SER A 52 -14.74 7.04 -4.58
CA SER A 52 -14.92 6.11 -3.45
C SER A 52 -16.36 6.04 -2.95
N ILE A 53 -16.99 7.16 -2.61
CA ILE A 53 -18.36 7.16 -2.04
C ILE A 53 -19.41 6.77 -3.07
N PRO A 54 -19.46 7.39 -4.28
CA PRO A 54 -20.43 6.98 -5.30
C PRO A 54 -20.31 5.51 -5.68
N LEU A 55 -19.09 4.98 -5.78
CA LEU A 55 -18.86 3.58 -6.10
C LEU A 55 -19.32 2.67 -4.95
N LEU A 56 -19.00 2.98 -3.69
CA LEU A 56 -19.46 2.18 -2.55
C LEU A 56 -20.98 2.14 -2.45
N LYS A 57 -21.66 3.27 -2.68
CA LYS A 57 -23.12 3.36 -2.75
C LYS A 57 -23.70 2.47 -3.85
N PHE A 58 -23.17 2.61 -5.07
CA PHE A 58 -23.57 1.78 -6.20
C PHE A 58 -23.41 0.28 -5.90
N LEU A 59 -22.27 -0.11 -5.31
CA LEU A 59 -22.00 -1.50 -4.96
C LEU A 59 -22.94 -2.03 -3.88
N LYS A 60 -23.23 -1.22 -2.85
CA LYS A 60 -24.20 -1.55 -1.80
C LYS A 60 -25.59 -1.81 -2.40
N GLU A 61 -26.06 -0.95 -3.29
CA GLU A 61 -27.37 -1.08 -3.94
C GLU A 61 -27.44 -2.29 -4.89
N LYS A 62 -26.34 -2.60 -5.59
CA LYS A 62 -26.27 -3.73 -6.53
C LYS A 62 -26.03 -5.07 -5.85
N TRP A 63 -25.47 -5.09 -4.65
CA TRP A 63 -25.04 -6.31 -3.96
C TRP A 63 -26.10 -7.42 -3.88
N PRO A 64 -27.38 -7.15 -3.53
CA PRO A 64 -28.39 -8.20 -3.40
C PRO A 64 -28.79 -8.85 -4.73
N ALA A 65 -28.57 -8.15 -5.86
CA ALA A 65 -29.02 -8.57 -7.19
C ALA A 65 -27.86 -8.84 -8.16
N ARG A 66 -26.63 -8.90 -7.66
CA ARG A 66 -25.41 -9.08 -8.47
C ARG A 66 -25.41 -10.44 -9.19
N ARG A 67 -24.88 -10.46 -10.41
CA ARG A 67 -24.73 -11.65 -11.24
C ARG A 67 -23.27 -11.84 -11.65
N ALA A 68 -22.93 -13.06 -12.06
CA ALA A 68 -21.65 -13.33 -12.67
C ALA A 68 -21.45 -12.41 -13.89
N GLY A 69 -20.28 -11.78 -14.00
CA GLY A 69 -19.94 -10.83 -15.06
C GLY A 69 -20.29 -9.36 -14.78
N ASP A 70 -21.02 -9.03 -13.70
CA ASP A 70 -21.26 -7.62 -13.31
C ASP A 70 -20.03 -6.97 -12.65
N TYR A 71 -19.06 -7.80 -12.25
CA TYR A 71 -17.84 -7.46 -11.52
C TYR A 71 -18.08 -6.71 -10.20
N VAL A 72 -19.22 -6.96 -9.54
CA VAL A 72 -19.59 -6.26 -8.30
C VAL A 72 -18.65 -6.62 -7.15
N GLU A 73 -18.26 -7.89 -7.06
CA GLU A 73 -17.38 -8.38 -5.99
C GLU A 73 -15.94 -7.86 -6.18
N GLU A 74 -15.47 -7.90 -7.43
CA GLU A 74 -14.17 -7.40 -7.87
C GLU A 74 -14.05 -5.89 -7.64
N LYS A 75 -15.07 -5.12 -8.02
CA LYS A 75 -15.10 -3.67 -7.78
C LYS A 75 -15.13 -3.32 -6.29
N LEU A 76 -15.79 -4.14 -5.47
CA LEU A 76 -15.77 -3.95 -4.03
C LEU A 76 -14.39 -4.24 -3.45
N ALA A 77 -13.77 -5.37 -3.81
CA ALA A 77 -12.39 -5.68 -3.42
C ALA A 77 -11.42 -4.58 -3.85
N PHE A 78 -11.52 -4.11 -5.09
CA PHE A 78 -10.73 -3.00 -5.60
C PHE A 78 -10.94 -1.74 -4.76
N LEU A 79 -12.19 -1.36 -4.47
CA LEU A 79 -12.49 -0.19 -3.66
C LEU A 79 -11.89 -0.28 -2.25
N LEU A 80 -11.95 -1.45 -1.61
CA LEU A 80 -11.38 -1.65 -0.27
C LEU A 80 -9.86 -1.46 -0.26
N GLY A 81 -9.16 -2.08 -1.20
CA GLY A 81 -7.72 -1.86 -1.38
C GLY A 81 -7.39 -0.41 -1.72
N TRP A 82 -8.21 0.23 -2.54
CA TRP A 82 -8.03 1.63 -2.90
C TRP A 82 -8.21 2.58 -1.72
N ARG A 83 -9.07 2.25 -0.75
CA ARG A 83 -9.22 3.03 0.48
C ARG A 83 -7.97 2.92 1.35
N THR A 84 -7.39 1.74 1.50
CA THR A 84 -6.16 1.57 2.29
C THR A 84 -4.95 2.20 1.61
N HIS A 85 -4.88 2.21 0.27
CA HIS A 85 -3.89 3.00 -0.48
C HIS A 85 -3.89 4.46 0.00
N GLN A 86 -5.08 5.06 0.05
CA GLN A 86 -5.20 6.45 0.43
C GLN A 86 -4.86 6.74 1.89
N ALA A 87 -5.08 5.78 2.78
CA ALA A 87 -4.65 5.90 4.17
C ALA A 87 -3.12 5.98 4.26
N ALA A 88 -2.41 5.18 3.45
CA ALA A 88 -0.96 5.25 3.35
C ALA A 88 -0.50 6.59 2.73
N ASP A 89 -1.07 6.99 1.60
CA ASP A 89 -0.77 8.25 0.90
C ASP A 89 -0.93 9.47 1.81
N ARG A 90 -2.04 9.56 2.54
CA ARG A 90 -2.35 10.66 3.48
C ARG A 90 -1.32 10.74 4.60
N ARG A 91 -0.75 9.61 5.03
CA ARG A 91 0.29 9.60 6.04
C ARG A 91 1.67 9.91 5.48
N PHE A 92 2.06 9.25 4.40
CA PHE A 92 3.45 9.26 3.96
C PHE A 92 3.81 10.41 3.03
N LYS A 93 2.90 10.85 2.15
CA LYS A 93 3.20 11.95 1.21
C LYS A 93 3.60 13.27 1.92
N PRO A 94 2.97 13.66 3.04
CA PRO A 94 3.44 14.83 3.80
C PRO A 94 4.83 14.64 4.37
N VAL A 95 5.08 13.46 4.97
CA VAL A 95 6.37 13.09 5.55
C VAL A 95 7.48 13.17 4.49
N TYR A 96 7.25 12.63 3.30
CA TYR A 96 8.26 12.65 2.25
C TYR A 96 8.63 14.07 1.82
N ARG A 97 7.64 14.97 1.76
CA ARG A 97 7.87 16.38 1.45
C ARG A 97 8.59 17.12 2.56
N GLU A 98 8.37 16.73 3.80
CA GLU A 98 9.08 17.28 4.96
C GLU A 98 10.54 16.81 5.01
N LEU A 99 10.78 15.52 4.77
CA LEU A 99 12.10 14.89 4.89
C LEU A 99 13.01 15.12 3.69
N GLN A 100 12.46 15.33 2.49
CA GLN A 100 13.21 15.59 1.25
C GLN A 100 12.56 16.71 0.42
N PRO A 101 12.41 17.94 0.95
CA PRO A 101 11.68 19.03 0.29
C PRO A 101 12.27 19.39 -1.08
N GLU A 102 13.58 19.29 -1.26
CA GLU A 102 14.27 19.57 -2.52
C GLU A 102 13.88 18.63 -3.66
N HIS A 103 13.54 17.37 -3.34
CA HIS A 103 13.05 16.39 -4.31
C HIS A 103 11.68 16.81 -4.84
N TYR A 104 10.80 17.26 -3.94
CA TYR A 104 9.42 17.61 -4.26
C TYR A 104 9.23 19.05 -4.74
N ALA A 105 10.18 19.95 -4.47
CA ALA A 105 10.15 21.34 -4.94
C ALA A 105 10.49 21.47 -6.44
N LYS A 106 11.30 20.56 -6.99
CA LYS A 106 11.82 20.62 -8.37
C LYS A 106 10.95 19.92 -9.41
N ALA A 107 9.97 19.12 -8.98
CA ALA A 107 9.19 18.32 -9.91
C ALA A 107 8.11 19.19 -10.60
N ALA A 108 8.40 19.65 -11.82
CA ALA A 108 7.39 20.26 -12.70
C ALA A 108 6.20 19.32 -12.97
N ASN A 109 6.42 18.02 -12.79
CA ASN A 109 5.39 17.01 -12.62
C ASN A 109 5.89 15.91 -11.66
N PRO A 110 5.45 15.86 -10.39
CA PRO A 110 5.86 14.82 -9.43
C PRO A 110 5.47 13.40 -9.88
N ASP A 111 4.62 13.27 -10.90
CA ASP A 111 4.24 11.98 -11.47
C ASP A 111 5.26 11.41 -12.46
N THR A 112 6.27 12.19 -12.87
CA THR A 112 7.31 11.74 -13.83
C THR A 112 8.71 11.66 -13.24
N SER A 113 8.92 12.11 -12.00
CA SER A 113 10.20 12.01 -11.29
C SER A 113 10.47 10.59 -10.79
N ALA A 114 11.75 10.24 -10.68
CA ALA A 114 12.17 9.02 -10.00
C ALA A 114 11.69 9.04 -8.53
N PRO A 115 11.50 7.87 -7.89
CA PRO A 115 11.30 7.76 -6.44
C PRO A 115 12.25 8.63 -5.62
N SER A 116 11.79 9.14 -4.48
CA SER A 116 12.63 9.81 -3.48
C SER A 116 13.43 8.78 -2.65
N ASP A 117 14.61 9.10 -2.11
CA ASP A 117 15.38 8.11 -1.32
C ASP A 117 14.61 7.69 -0.07
N VAL A 118 13.89 8.63 0.55
CA VAL A 118 13.02 8.32 1.70
C VAL A 118 11.98 7.25 1.33
N SER A 119 11.32 7.38 0.18
CA SER A 119 10.31 6.42 -0.27
C SER A 119 10.89 5.04 -0.60
N VAL A 120 12.09 4.99 -1.19
CA VAL A 120 12.79 3.72 -1.50
C VAL A 120 13.21 3.03 -0.21
N LEU A 121 13.77 3.79 0.73
CA LEU A 121 14.24 3.24 2.00
C LEU A 121 13.07 2.73 2.85
N HIS A 122 11.92 3.42 2.85
CA HIS A 122 10.70 2.94 3.51
C HIS A 122 10.26 1.58 2.97
N ASP A 123 10.22 1.40 1.65
CA ASP A 123 9.90 0.10 1.04
C ASP A 123 10.91 -0.98 1.42
N ALA A 124 12.21 -0.67 1.46
CA ALA A 124 13.24 -1.61 1.87
C ALA A 124 13.09 -2.06 3.34
N ILE A 125 12.78 -1.11 4.24
CA ILE A 125 12.49 -1.41 5.65
C ILE A 125 11.22 -2.26 5.75
N VAL A 126 10.13 -1.90 5.06
CA VAL A 126 8.89 -2.68 5.10
C VAL A 126 9.09 -4.09 4.53
N TYR A 127 9.85 -4.25 3.44
CA TYR A 127 10.19 -5.57 2.90
C TYR A 127 10.86 -6.46 3.94
N ARG A 128 11.79 -5.90 4.72
CA ARG A 128 12.46 -6.59 5.80
C ARG A 128 11.53 -6.91 6.97
N GLU A 129 10.85 -5.90 7.52
CA GLU A 129 10.11 -6.02 8.78
C GLU A 129 8.75 -6.75 8.60
N VAL A 130 8.04 -6.50 7.50
CA VAL A 130 6.70 -7.05 7.25
C VAL A 130 6.77 -8.39 6.52
N TYR A 131 7.65 -8.49 5.51
CA TYR A 131 7.71 -9.68 4.66
C TYR A 131 8.89 -10.60 4.98
N GLY A 132 9.69 -10.28 6.01
CA GLY A 132 10.79 -11.16 6.45
C GLY A 132 11.80 -11.42 5.34
N ASN A 133 12.07 -10.41 4.50
CA ASN A 133 12.86 -10.55 3.28
C ASN A 133 12.29 -11.60 2.31
N GLY A 134 10.96 -11.64 2.18
CA GLY A 134 10.23 -12.54 1.29
C GLY A 134 9.89 -13.92 1.88
N GLU A 135 10.11 -14.13 3.18
CA GLU A 135 9.55 -15.29 3.90
C GLU A 135 8.01 -15.32 3.82
N TYR A 136 7.38 -14.15 3.71
CA TYR A 136 5.94 -14.01 3.60
C TYR A 136 5.54 -13.41 2.24
N ALA A 137 4.52 -14.00 1.64
CA ALA A 137 3.87 -13.50 0.42
C ALA A 137 3.43 -12.03 0.57
N PRO A 138 3.33 -11.25 -0.54
CA PRO A 138 3.47 -11.68 -1.94
C PRO A 138 4.88 -11.73 -2.48
N TYR A 139 5.84 -11.15 -1.77
CA TYR A 139 7.16 -10.92 -2.32
C TYR A 139 8.03 -12.16 -2.15
N PRO A 140 8.71 -12.63 -3.21
CA PRO A 140 9.59 -13.77 -3.09
C PRO A 140 10.83 -13.42 -2.26
N PRO A 141 11.51 -14.42 -1.67
CA PRO A 141 12.84 -14.23 -1.12
C PRO A 141 13.79 -13.66 -2.17
N GLY A 142 14.65 -12.73 -1.74
CA GLY A 142 15.66 -12.14 -2.60
C GLY A 142 15.14 -11.10 -3.62
N LEU A 143 13.88 -10.65 -3.49
CA LEU A 143 13.32 -9.61 -4.37
C LEU A 143 14.19 -8.33 -4.42
N LEU A 144 14.72 -7.92 -3.26
CA LEU A 144 15.59 -6.75 -3.12
C LEU A 144 17.05 -7.14 -2.87
N GLU A 145 17.43 -8.39 -3.15
CA GLU A 145 18.80 -8.80 -2.94
C GLU A 145 19.71 -8.24 -4.03
N ASP A 146 20.78 -7.55 -3.62
CA ASP A 146 21.78 -7.08 -4.56
C ASP A 146 22.46 -8.27 -5.27
N ARG A 147 22.38 -8.27 -6.60
CA ARG A 147 22.99 -9.27 -7.51
C ARG A 147 22.61 -10.72 -7.23
N MET A 148 21.52 -10.99 -6.50
CA MET A 148 21.03 -12.34 -6.19
C MET A 148 22.09 -13.27 -5.54
N THR A 149 23.04 -12.70 -4.79
CA THR A 149 24.24 -13.44 -4.34
C THR A 149 23.96 -14.64 -3.43
N SER A 150 22.82 -14.69 -2.75
CA SER A 150 22.37 -15.82 -1.94
C SER A 150 21.94 -17.04 -2.75
N PHE A 151 21.59 -16.86 -4.03
CA PHE A 151 21.19 -17.96 -4.89
C PHE A 151 22.41 -18.67 -5.47
N ALA A 152 22.46 -20.00 -5.36
CA ALA A 152 23.56 -20.80 -5.91
C ALA A 152 23.79 -20.56 -7.42
N ALA A 153 22.72 -20.26 -8.15
CA ALA A 153 22.77 -19.95 -9.58
C ALA A 153 23.47 -18.61 -9.91
N SER A 154 23.59 -17.68 -8.96
CA SER A 154 24.22 -16.36 -9.19
C SER A 154 25.66 -16.48 -9.67
N LYS A 155 26.40 -17.51 -9.25
CA LYS A 155 27.77 -17.77 -9.69
C LYS A 155 27.89 -18.10 -11.18
N ALA A 156 26.78 -18.53 -11.80
CA ALA A 156 26.71 -18.86 -13.21
C ALA A 156 26.08 -17.75 -14.06
N LEU A 157 25.60 -16.67 -13.43
CA LEU A 157 24.95 -15.56 -14.08
C LEU A 157 25.86 -14.33 -14.03
N GLU A 158 25.89 -13.56 -15.11
CA GLU A 158 26.42 -12.19 -15.06
C GLU A 158 25.24 -11.27 -14.68
N PRO A 159 25.24 -10.66 -13.48
CA PRO A 159 24.06 -9.98 -12.95
C PRO A 159 23.55 -8.83 -13.84
N ALA A 160 24.45 -8.04 -14.44
CA ALA A 160 24.05 -6.89 -15.25
C ALA A 160 23.31 -7.33 -16.52
N SER A 161 23.91 -8.25 -17.28
CA SER A 161 23.33 -8.82 -18.50
C SER A 161 22.01 -9.55 -18.22
N THR A 162 21.91 -10.21 -17.06
CA THR A 162 20.68 -10.89 -16.65
C THR A 162 19.56 -9.88 -16.37
N MET A 163 19.86 -8.81 -15.62
CA MET A 163 18.89 -7.76 -15.32
C MET A 163 18.43 -7.02 -16.59
N ASP A 164 19.32 -6.74 -17.53
CA ASP A 164 18.98 -6.11 -18.81
C ASP A 164 18.01 -6.97 -19.65
N LEU A 165 18.26 -8.29 -19.69
CA LEU A 165 17.39 -9.24 -20.38
C LEU A 165 16.00 -9.31 -19.76
N PHE A 166 15.92 -9.50 -18.44
CA PHE A 166 14.65 -9.58 -17.72
C PHE A 166 13.88 -8.26 -17.78
N GLY A 167 14.57 -7.13 -17.64
CA GLY A 167 13.98 -5.80 -17.80
C GLY A 167 13.31 -5.63 -19.16
N SER A 168 13.97 -6.08 -20.23
CA SER A 168 13.42 -6.01 -21.60
C SER A 168 12.19 -6.89 -21.79
N VAL A 169 12.20 -8.11 -21.27
CA VAL A 169 11.05 -9.04 -21.33
C VAL A 169 9.87 -8.50 -20.52
N PHE A 170 10.13 -8.00 -19.32
CA PHE A 170 9.10 -7.44 -18.45
C PHE A 170 8.48 -6.18 -19.07
N GLN A 171 9.30 -5.27 -19.61
CA GLN A 171 8.82 -4.08 -20.29
C GLN A 171 7.96 -4.43 -21.51
N ARG A 172 8.34 -5.45 -22.29
CA ARG A 172 7.53 -5.94 -23.40
C ARG A 172 6.17 -6.47 -22.91
N GLY A 173 6.15 -7.29 -21.85
CA GLY A 173 4.90 -7.79 -21.28
C GLY A 173 3.97 -6.66 -20.82
N LEU A 174 4.53 -5.61 -20.19
CA LEU A 174 3.77 -4.43 -19.82
C LEU A 174 3.20 -3.66 -21.03
N LEU A 175 3.98 -3.55 -22.11
CA LEU A 175 3.51 -2.94 -23.36
C LEU A 175 2.38 -3.74 -24.01
N GLU A 176 2.42 -5.07 -23.93
CA GLU A 176 1.36 -5.95 -24.45
C GLU A 176 0.04 -5.86 -23.66
N LEU A 177 0.09 -5.41 -22.39
CA LEU A 177 -1.11 -5.14 -21.59
C LEU A 177 -1.81 -3.82 -21.96
N HIS A 178 -1.22 -3.00 -22.84
CA HIS A 178 -1.92 -1.82 -23.35
C HIS A 178 -3.09 -2.24 -24.26
N PRO A 179 -4.27 -1.60 -24.14
CA PRO A 179 -5.39 -1.89 -25.01
C PRO A 179 -4.98 -1.69 -26.49
N ALA A 180 -5.20 -2.71 -27.32
CA ALA A 180 -4.78 -2.77 -28.74
C ALA A 180 -5.27 -1.61 -29.64
N ASN A 181 -6.15 -0.74 -29.12
CA ASN A 181 -6.76 0.37 -29.86
C ASN A 181 -6.24 1.75 -29.41
N GLN A 182 -5.18 1.82 -28.61
CA GLN A 182 -4.56 3.10 -28.22
C GLN A 182 -3.36 3.38 -29.12
N THR A 183 -3.50 4.38 -29.99
CA THR A 183 -2.38 5.00 -30.71
C THR A 183 -1.66 6.00 -29.79
N PRO A 184 -0.41 6.39 -30.06
CA PRO A 184 0.28 7.44 -29.28
C PRO A 184 -0.53 8.73 -29.10
N GLU A 185 -1.41 9.04 -30.05
CA GLU A 185 -2.28 10.23 -30.07
C GLU A 185 -3.57 10.07 -29.23
N THR A 186 -4.02 8.82 -29.05
CA THR A 186 -5.27 8.48 -28.32
C THR A 186 -5.02 7.85 -26.96
N ALA A 187 -3.78 7.45 -26.68
CA ALA A 187 -3.34 7.02 -25.37
C ALA A 187 -3.51 8.19 -24.38
N PRO A 188 -4.04 7.95 -23.17
CA PRO A 188 -4.02 8.94 -22.10
C PRO A 188 -2.60 9.50 -21.93
N LYS A 189 -2.46 10.83 -22.01
CA LYS A 189 -1.15 11.53 -21.92
C LYS A 189 -0.43 11.32 -20.59
N VAL A 190 -1.10 10.73 -19.60
CA VAL A 190 -0.57 10.36 -18.29
C VAL A 190 -0.81 8.88 -18.10
N PHE A 191 0.07 8.05 -18.66
CA PHE A 191 0.14 6.65 -18.28
C PHE A 191 0.90 6.53 -16.96
N GLN A 192 0.47 5.61 -16.09
CA GLN A 192 1.29 5.20 -14.95
C GLN A 192 2.58 4.60 -15.50
N ARG A 193 3.73 5.26 -15.26
CA ARG A 193 5.03 4.70 -15.62
C ARG A 193 5.27 3.45 -14.78
N PHE A 194 5.25 2.29 -15.42
CA PHE A 194 5.67 1.02 -14.84
C PHE A 194 7.20 0.89 -14.79
N TYR A 195 7.87 1.93 -14.28
CA TYR A 195 9.30 1.93 -14.02
C TYR A 195 9.54 1.80 -12.51
N VAL A 196 10.38 0.85 -12.13
CA VAL A 196 10.90 0.66 -10.78
C VAL A 196 12.40 0.49 -10.90
N ASP A 197 13.15 1.30 -10.18
CA ASP A 197 14.61 1.19 -10.11
C ASP A 197 14.98 0.12 -9.08
N ILE A 198 14.84 -1.15 -9.48
CA ILE A 198 15.09 -2.31 -8.60
C ILE A 198 16.52 -2.30 -8.07
N GLN A 199 17.48 -1.81 -8.85
CA GLN A 199 18.87 -1.70 -8.42
C GLN A 199 18.99 -0.76 -7.23
N ARG A 200 18.44 0.46 -7.31
CA ARG A 200 18.48 1.40 -6.17
C ARG A 200 17.80 0.84 -4.92
N TYR A 201 16.68 0.13 -5.09
CA TYR A 201 16.04 -0.57 -3.97
C TYR A 201 16.96 -1.63 -3.34
N SER A 202 17.66 -2.40 -4.18
CA SER A 202 18.58 -3.45 -3.72
C SER A 202 19.80 -2.87 -3.00
N GLU A 203 20.35 -1.77 -3.52
CA GLU A 203 21.45 -1.03 -2.89
C GLU A 203 21.05 -0.48 -1.50
N LYS A 204 19.86 0.14 -1.39
CA LYS A 204 19.33 0.62 -0.10
C LYS A 204 19.04 -0.54 0.86
N TRP A 205 18.57 -1.68 0.37
CA TRP A 205 18.32 -2.85 1.20
C TRP A 205 19.63 -3.47 1.72
N ALA A 206 20.65 -3.62 0.86
CA ALA A 206 21.91 -4.26 1.20
C ALA A 206 22.82 -3.38 2.08
N ALA A 207 22.91 -2.08 1.80
CA ALA A 207 23.85 -1.17 2.44
C ALA A 207 23.32 0.27 2.50
N ALA A 208 22.19 0.49 3.18
CA ALA A 208 21.69 1.84 3.43
C ALA A 208 22.72 2.75 4.12
N ASP A 209 22.81 4.01 3.69
CA ASP A 209 23.64 5.01 4.35
C ASP A 209 23.14 5.20 5.80
N PRO A 210 23.99 5.06 6.83
CA PRO A 210 23.61 5.30 8.23
C PRO A 210 22.96 6.67 8.48
N ARG A 211 23.36 7.70 7.74
CA ARG A 211 22.76 9.04 7.83
C ARG A 211 21.33 9.06 7.29
N GLU A 212 21.08 8.36 6.19
CA GLU A 212 19.72 8.21 5.65
C GLU A 212 18.85 7.39 6.60
N LEU A 213 19.36 6.29 7.17
CA LEU A 213 18.62 5.53 8.18
C LEU A 213 18.24 6.40 9.38
N LEU A 214 19.18 7.22 9.89
CA LEU A 214 18.89 8.14 10.97
C LEU A 214 17.82 9.16 10.57
N ASN A 215 17.97 9.82 9.43
CA ASN A 215 17.12 10.94 9.03
C ASN A 215 15.73 10.49 8.52
N TYR A 216 15.64 9.33 7.91
CA TYR A 216 14.44 8.86 7.21
C TYR A 216 13.69 7.76 7.94
N ILE A 217 14.37 6.97 8.80
CA ILE A 217 13.73 5.85 9.51
C ILE A 217 13.62 6.14 11.01
N TYR A 218 14.75 6.39 11.67
CA TYR A 218 14.79 6.43 13.14
C TYR A 218 14.29 7.76 13.71
N ALA A 219 14.83 8.90 13.28
CA ALA A 219 14.42 10.22 13.76
C ALA A 219 12.91 10.52 13.52
N PRO A 220 12.33 10.22 12.34
CA PRO A 220 10.90 10.44 12.12
C PRO A 220 10.00 9.33 12.69
N ASN A 221 10.58 8.32 13.35
CA ASN A 221 9.91 7.13 13.86
C ASN A 221 9.03 6.44 12.79
N PHE A 222 9.64 6.09 11.65
CA PHE A 222 8.90 5.51 10.52
C PHE A 222 8.24 4.18 10.89
N TYR A 223 8.99 3.26 11.50
CA TYR A 223 8.52 1.92 11.87
C TYR A 223 9.07 1.52 13.24
N ASP A 224 8.19 1.06 14.14
CA ASP A 224 8.56 0.55 15.45
C ASP A 224 7.93 -0.83 15.70
N PRO A 225 8.71 -1.93 15.77
CA PRO A 225 8.17 -3.26 16.06
C PRO A 225 7.54 -3.36 17.48
N GLY A 226 7.79 -2.39 18.34
CA GLY A 226 7.15 -2.23 19.65
C GLY A 226 5.70 -1.74 19.59
N ASP A 227 5.24 -1.19 18.46
CA ASP A 227 3.88 -0.68 18.34
C ASP A 227 2.84 -1.80 18.53
N PRO A 228 1.88 -1.66 19.45
CA PRO A 228 0.91 -2.71 19.73
C PRO A 228 0.06 -3.12 18.51
N LEU A 229 -0.29 -2.16 17.64
CA LEU A 229 -1.05 -2.44 16.43
C LEU A 229 -0.23 -3.20 15.39
N ILE A 230 1.08 -2.92 15.30
CA ILE A 230 2.01 -3.66 14.44
C ILE A 230 2.17 -5.08 14.98
N GLN A 231 2.38 -5.26 16.29
CA GLN A 231 2.45 -6.58 16.91
C GLN A 231 1.20 -7.42 16.66
N LEU A 232 0.01 -6.82 16.75
CA LEU A 232 -1.25 -7.46 16.39
C LEU A 232 -1.26 -7.88 14.90
N ALA A 233 -0.87 -7.00 13.99
CA ALA A 233 -0.78 -7.34 12.57
C ALA A 233 0.20 -8.50 12.30
N ARG A 234 1.38 -8.50 12.92
CA ARG A 234 2.37 -9.58 12.81
C ARG A 234 1.83 -10.90 13.36
N ALA A 235 1.14 -10.88 14.51
CA ALA A 235 0.53 -12.07 15.09
C ALA A 235 -0.53 -12.66 14.14
N LEU A 236 -1.38 -11.82 13.55
CA LEU A 236 -2.39 -12.23 12.57
C LEU A 236 -1.76 -12.80 11.28
N GLN A 237 -0.75 -12.13 10.72
CA GLN A 237 -0.04 -12.61 9.52
C GLN A 237 0.60 -13.98 9.77
N ARG A 238 1.23 -14.17 10.93
CA ARG A 238 1.96 -15.39 11.30
C ARG A 238 1.06 -16.47 11.91
N LYS A 239 -0.25 -16.22 12.01
CA LYS A 239 -1.23 -17.11 12.67
C LYS A 239 -0.81 -17.48 14.11
N LEU A 240 -0.20 -16.52 14.81
CA LEU A 240 0.19 -16.64 16.22
C LEU A 240 -0.94 -16.12 17.12
N PRO A 241 -0.94 -16.51 18.41
CA PRO A 241 -1.83 -15.90 19.39
C PRO A 241 -1.68 -14.38 19.39
N PRO A 242 -2.79 -13.60 19.42
CA PRO A 242 -2.71 -12.16 19.48
C PRO A 242 -2.00 -11.72 20.77
N PRO A 243 -1.35 -10.54 20.76
CA PRO A 243 -0.75 -9.99 21.96
C PRO A 243 -1.81 -9.79 23.06
N LYS A 244 -1.40 -9.73 24.33
CA LYS A 244 -2.30 -9.59 25.49
C LYS A 244 -3.04 -8.24 25.59
N ILE A 245 -2.90 -7.37 24.59
CA ILE A 245 -3.56 -6.08 24.48
C ILE A 245 -4.82 -6.23 23.62
N SER A 246 -5.90 -5.55 23.99
CA SER A 246 -7.12 -5.57 23.18
C SER A 246 -6.93 -4.81 21.87
N PHE A 247 -7.78 -5.11 20.87
CA PHE A 247 -7.80 -4.36 19.61
C PHE A 247 -7.99 -2.85 19.85
N ASP A 248 -8.96 -2.46 20.69
CA ASP A 248 -9.29 -1.05 20.90
C ASP A 248 -8.13 -0.30 21.58
N GLU A 249 -7.44 -0.93 22.52
CA GLU A 249 -6.22 -0.38 23.15
C GLU A 249 -5.07 -0.25 22.14
N ALA A 250 -4.80 -1.30 21.35
CA ALA A 250 -3.75 -1.26 20.33
C ALA A 250 -4.02 -0.22 19.25
N TYR A 251 -5.27 -0.11 18.80
CA TYR A 251 -5.74 0.87 17.83
C TYR A 251 -5.64 2.30 18.37
N ALA A 252 -5.97 2.53 19.65
CA ALA A 252 -5.80 3.82 20.30
C ALA A 252 -4.33 4.22 20.44
N ALA A 253 -3.46 3.29 20.86
CA ALA A 253 -2.03 3.52 21.02
C ALA A 253 -1.36 3.95 19.71
N ALA A 254 -1.77 3.36 18.58
CA ALA A 254 -1.22 3.68 17.26
C ALA A 254 -1.38 5.14 16.84
N ARG A 255 -2.25 5.94 17.48
CA ARG A 255 -2.36 7.39 17.22
C ARG A 255 -1.05 8.14 17.48
N ARG A 256 -0.25 7.66 18.43
CA ARG A 256 1.06 8.22 18.80
C ARG A 256 2.23 7.28 18.48
N GLY A 257 1.95 6.19 17.78
CA GLY A 257 2.95 5.18 17.39
C GLY A 257 3.81 5.64 16.22
N SER A 258 4.53 4.70 15.62
CA SER A 258 5.29 4.96 14.39
C SER A 258 4.40 5.44 13.25
N GLN A 259 5.01 6.06 12.24
CA GLN A 259 4.29 6.51 11.04
C GLN A 259 3.57 5.35 10.34
N TYR A 260 4.21 4.18 10.29
CA TYR A 260 3.61 2.97 9.77
C TYR A 260 2.37 2.55 10.58
N ALA A 261 2.47 2.48 11.92
CA ALA A 261 1.31 2.16 12.76
C ALA A 261 0.15 3.15 12.59
N GLN A 262 0.45 4.45 12.45
CA GLN A 262 -0.55 5.48 12.17
C GLN A 262 -1.26 5.27 10.83
N SER A 263 -0.52 4.88 9.79
CA SER A 263 -1.10 4.57 8.47
C SER A 263 -1.98 3.31 8.50
N VAL A 264 -1.56 2.25 9.21
CA VAL A 264 -2.35 1.03 9.42
C VAL A 264 -3.63 1.35 10.18
N ARG A 265 -3.54 2.14 11.26
CA ARG A 265 -4.72 2.63 12.01
C ARG A 265 -5.70 3.35 11.09
N MET A 266 -5.21 4.25 10.24
CA MET A 266 -6.05 4.97 9.28
C MET A 266 -6.67 4.05 8.23
N GLY A 267 -5.95 3.02 7.77
CA GLY A 267 -6.49 1.98 6.89
C GLY A 267 -7.65 1.25 7.57
N VAL A 268 -7.47 0.82 8.82
CA VAL A 268 -8.53 0.18 9.62
C VAL A 268 -9.72 1.11 9.80
N LYS A 269 -9.49 2.40 10.13
CA LYS A 269 -10.55 3.43 10.22
C LYS A 269 -11.40 3.47 8.95
N TYR A 270 -10.76 3.50 7.78
CA TYR A 270 -11.47 3.59 6.51
C TYR A 270 -12.24 2.30 6.20
N LEU A 271 -11.68 1.13 6.46
CA LEU A 271 -12.40 -0.14 6.27
C LEU A 271 -13.63 -0.23 7.18
N LEU A 272 -13.49 0.14 8.46
CA LEU A 272 -14.60 0.14 9.41
C LEU A 272 -15.68 1.16 9.02
N ALA A 273 -15.31 2.38 8.62
CA ALA A 273 -16.26 3.39 8.16
C ALA A 273 -17.00 2.96 6.88
N ALA A 274 -16.30 2.33 5.93
CA ALA A 274 -16.92 1.74 4.74
C ALA A 274 -17.93 0.66 5.13
N GLY A 275 -17.60 -0.17 6.14
CA GLY A 275 -18.50 -1.17 6.70
C GLY A 275 -19.72 -0.57 7.39
N ASP A 276 -19.54 0.46 8.20
CA ASP A 276 -20.64 1.18 8.86
C ASP A 276 -21.59 1.80 7.82
N PHE A 277 -21.05 2.39 6.74
CA PHE A 277 -21.86 2.90 5.63
C PHE A 277 -22.60 1.77 4.89
N TRP A 278 -21.90 0.66 4.65
CA TRP A 278 -22.47 -0.53 4.02
C TRP A 278 -23.68 -1.04 4.80
N ASP A 279 -23.60 -1.10 6.12
CA ASP A 279 -24.69 -1.55 6.99
C ASP A 279 -25.75 -0.46 7.25
N GLY A 280 -25.53 0.77 6.78
CA GLY A 280 -26.44 1.89 6.99
C GLY A 280 -26.37 2.54 8.38
N ARG A 281 -25.30 2.27 9.14
CA ARG A 281 -25.03 2.89 10.44
C ARG A 281 -24.57 4.35 10.33
N ILE A 282 -23.97 4.72 9.20
CA ILE A 282 -23.60 6.10 8.88
C ILE A 282 -24.07 6.50 7.48
N GLY A 283 -24.30 7.80 7.26
CA GLY A 283 -24.65 8.38 5.95
C GLY A 283 -23.43 8.83 5.13
N GLU A 284 -23.65 9.29 3.89
CA GLU A 284 -22.59 9.73 2.97
C GLU A 284 -21.72 10.86 3.56
N LYS A 285 -22.32 11.81 4.29
CA LYS A 285 -21.58 12.92 4.93
C LYS A 285 -20.59 12.41 5.98
N GLN A 286 -21.04 11.52 6.86
CA GLN A 286 -20.20 10.93 7.89
C GLN A 286 -19.10 10.06 7.27
N LEU A 287 -19.41 9.33 6.19
CA LEU A 287 -18.41 8.57 5.44
C LEU A 287 -17.35 9.50 4.81
N PHE A 288 -17.77 10.63 4.23
CA PHE A 288 -16.86 11.63 3.66
C PHE A 288 -15.88 12.17 4.69
N GLU A 289 -16.38 12.51 5.89
CA GLU A 289 -15.56 12.95 7.02
C GLU A 289 -14.62 11.84 7.51
N ALA A 290 -15.14 10.61 7.65
CA ALA A 290 -14.37 9.46 8.11
C ALA A 290 -13.25 9.06 7.12
N PHE A 291 -13.46 9.29 5.83
CA PHE A 291 -12.49 9.08 4.76
C PHE A 291 -11.49 10.23 4.58
N ASP A 292 -11.61 11.29 5.38
CA ASP A 292 -10.79 12.50 5.26
C ASP A 292 -10.80 13.06 3.83
N LEU A 293 -11.95 12.97 3.14
CA LEU A 293 -12.12 13.56 1.82
C LEU A 293 -12.19 15.08 1.93
N GLY A 294 -11.68 15.78 0.92
CA GLY A 294 -11.62 17.24 0.90
C GLY A 294 -10.55 17.85 1.82
N LYS A 295 -9.93 17.06 2.71
CA LYS A 295 -8.71 17.48 3.42
C LYS A 295 -7.53 17.35 2.47
N SER A 296 -6.65 18.35 2.45
CA SER A 296 -5.38 18.22 1.74
C SER A 296 -4.66 16.98 2.29
N HIS A 297 -3.93 16.23 1.46
CA HIS A 297 -3.10 15.15 1.96
C HIS A 297 -2.06 15.68 2.98
N LEU A 298 -1.75 16.99 2.96
CA LEU A 298 -0.91 17.68 3.96
C LEU A 298 -1.60 17.93 5.31
N GLU A 299 -2.93 17.89 5.36
CA GLU A 299 -3.77 18.13 6.55
C GLU A 299 -4.47 16.84 7.02
N GLY A 300 -4.67 15.89 6.12
CA GLY A 300 -5.31 14.61 6.38
C GLY A 300 -4.35 13.66 7.08
N GLY A 301 -4.35 13.65 8.41
CA GLY A 301 -3.55 12.72 9.22
C GLY A 301 -3.10 13.30 10.55
N THR A 302 -3.21 14.61 10.74
CA THR A 302 -3.07 15.28 12.03
C THR A 302 -4.41 15.26 12.76
N GLU A 303 -4.74 14.13 13.41
CA GLU A 303 -5.75 14.18 14.47
C GLU A 303 -5.13 14.96 15.64
N GLN A 304 -5.41 16.27 15.73
CA GLN A 304 -5.14 17.08 16.93
C GLN A 304 -5.75 16.43 18.17
#